data_AF-A0A060SLG4-F1
#
_entry.id   AF-A0A060SLG4-F1
#
_cell.length_a   1.000
_cell.length_b   1.000
_cell.length_c   1.000
_cell.angle_alpha   90.00
_cell.angle_beta   90.00
_cell.angle_gamma   90.00
#
_symmetry.space_group_name_H-M   'P 1'
#
loop_
_entity.id
_entity.type
_entity.pdbx_description
1 polymer ?
#
loop_
_entity_poly.entity_id
_entity_poly.type
_entity_poly.pdbx_seq_one_letter_code
_entity_poly.pdbx_strand_id
1 'polypeptide(L)'
;MPAHAAVAVRWHALILHLQALSFWTIAICTPPPTWAAAVNRTIDDQFGDSVTRQLPSYQPDGKWAQGSQCSGCALNSTNIALSEVFSRTWHDSICHPGEPDRVISVVFRGTAAHVFNLIANDFGGVSTPSNLTFSLDNELVGAFLHEPVPNRNSVMFQQAVYVNESLDDENHSFEIRMNGPTPSLILFDFIVYTSIDSDESSTSPSNSSNTSNAPSQCPFPHLPSQPSDSTRSAQPSAPIGTIVGGSSS
;
A
#
# COMPACT_ATOMS: atom_id res chain seq x y z
N MET A 1 -70.80 -75.18 -59.48
CA MET A 1 -69.48 -75.72 -59.10
C MET A 1 -68.41 -74.83 -59.75
N PRO A 2 -67.25 -74.59 -59.13
CA PRO A 2 -67.09 -73.66 -58.00
C PRO A 2 -66.02 -72.58 -58.28
N ALA A 3 -65.71 -71.77 -57.24
CA ALA A 3 -64.39 -71.14 -57.02
C ALA A 3 -63.95 -69.97 -57.95
N HIS A 4 -63.16 -68.98 -57.54
CA HIS A 4 -62.57 -68.65 -56.22
C HIS A 4 -62.11 -67.17 -56.21
N ALA A 5 -62.25 -66.46 -55.08
CA ALA A 5 -61.31 -65.46 -54.50
C ALA A 5 -60.80 -64.25 -55.36
N ALA A 6 -60.27 -63.13 -54.84
CA ALA A 6 -60.02 -62.65 -53.47
C ALA A 6 -59.70 -61.12 -53.47
N VAL A 7 -59.81 -60.46 -52.29
CA VAL A 7 -58.89 -59.39 -51.77
C VAL A 7 -58.79 -58.03 -52.52
N ALA A 8 -58.63 -56.83 -51.92
CA ALA A 8 -58.91 -56.29 -50.57
C ALA A 8 -58.69 -54.74 -50.52
N VAL A 9 -59.30 -54.05 -49.54
CA VAL A 9 -58.76 -52.93 -48.69
C VAL A 9 -58.01 -51.76 -49.40
N ARG A 10 -58.51 -50.49 -49.51
CA ARG A 10 -58.87 -49.44 -48.48
C ARG A 10 -57.60 -48.97 -47.71
N TRP A 11 -57.15 -47.70 -47.62
CA TRP A 11 -57.74 -46.47 -47.05
C TRP A 11 -56.80 -45.24 -47.29
N HIS A 12 -57.35 -44.02 -47.45
CA HIS A 12 -56.95 -42.70 -46.83
C HIS A 12 -55.47 -42.20 -46.91
N ALA A 13 -55.10 -40.95 -46.65
CA ALA A 13 -55.67 -39.59 -46.82
C ALA A 13 -54.54 -38.62 -46.41
N LEU A 14 -54.39 -37.43 -47.01
CA LEU A 14 -53.42 -36.43 -46.51
C LEU A 14 -53.92 -34.99 -46.68
N ILE A 15 -54.10 -34.31 -45.54
CA ILE A 15 -54.33 -32.87 -45.43
C ILE A 15 -53.05 -32.28 -44.84
N LEU A 16 -52.43 -31.32 -45.54
CA LEU A 16 -51.23 -30.62 -45.07
C LEU A 16 -51.63 -29.30 -44.41
N HIS A 17 -51.37 -29.17 -43.11
CA HIS A 17 -51.45 -27.90 -42.38
C HIS A 17 -50.10 -27.17 -42.43
N LEU A 18 -50.09 -25.92 -42.89
CA LEU A 18 -48.99 -24.99 -42.64
C LEU A 18 -49.12 -24.39 -41.23
N GLN A 19 -48.03 -24.37 -40.48
CA GLN A 19 -47.85 -23.58 -39.26
C GLN A 19 -46.62 -22.68 -39.50
N ALA A 20 -46.81 -21.37 -39.48
CA ALA A 20 -45.73 -20.40 -39.69
C ALA A 20 -45.00 -20.14 -38.36
N LEU A 21 -43.70 -20.46 -38.31
CA LEU A 21 -42.85 -20.24 -37.15
C LEU A 21 -42.30 -18.80 -37.16
N SER A 22 -42.81 -17.95 -36.27
CA SER A 22 -42.25 -16.62 -36.00
C SER A 22 -41.14 -16.70 -34.95
N PHE A 23 -39.89 -16.87 -35.38
CA PHE A 23 -38.73 -16.76 -34.50
C PHE A 23 -38.38 -15.28 -34.26
N TRP A 24 -38.67 -14.79 -33.06
CA TRP A 24 -38.26 -13.47 -32.61
C TRP A 24 -36.80 -13.55 -32.15
N THR A 25 -35.87 -12.98 -32.92
CA THR A 25 -34.44 -12.97 -32.57
C THR A 25 -34.20 -11.98 -31.44
N ILE A 26 -34.16 -12.47 -30.20
CA ILE A 26 -33.64 -11.71 -29.07
C ILE A 26 -32.14 -11.52 -29.31
N ALA A 27 -31.74 -10.31 -29.73
CA ALA A 27 -30.34 -9.92 -29.78
C ALA A 27 -29.83 -9.78 -28.34
N ILE A 28 -29.20 -10.83 -27.82
CA ILE A 28 -28.58 -10.81 -26.49
C ILE A 28 -27.37 -9.87 -26.57
N CYS A 29 -27.57 -8.62 -26.14
CA CYS A 29 -26.48 -7.69 -25.91
C CYS A 29 -25.73 -8.12 -24.65
N THR A 30 -24.84 -9.12 -24.79
CA THR A 30 -23.88 -9.45 -23.74
C THR A 30 -22.92 -8.28 -23.60
N PRO A 31 -22.71 -7.69 -22.41
CA PRO A 31 -21.63 -6.72 -22.22
C PRO A 31 -20.29 -7.38 -22.60
N PRO A 32 -19.32 -6.61 -23.12
CA PRO A 32 -17.99 -7.14 -23.39
C PRO A 32 -17.40 -7.71 -22.09
N PRO A 33 -16.61 -8.81 -22.16
CA PRO A 33 -15.99 -9.38 -20.97
C PRO A 33 -15.05 -8.35 -20.34
N THR A 34 -15.40 -7.86 -19.16
CA THR A 34 -14.55 -6.99 -18.34
C THR A 34 -13.38 -7.83 -17.82
N TRP A 35 -12.18 -7.54 -18.28
CA TRP A 35 -10.98 -8.15 -17.72
C TRP A 35 -10.56 -7.35 -16.48
N ALA A 36 -10.21 -8.08 -15.44
CA ALA A 36 -9.69 -7.53 -14.19
C ALA A 36 -8.27 -8.07 -14.02
N ALA A 37 -7.29 -7.17 -13.94
CA ALA A 37 -5.88 -7.52 -13.88
C ALA A 37 -5.37 -7.42 -12.44
N ALA A 38 -4.80 -8.51 -11.93
CA ALA A 38 -4.06 -8.50 -10.66
C ALA A 38 -2.70 -7.82 -10.88
N VAL A 39 -2.41 -6.77 -10.11
CA VAL A 39 -1.18 -5.98 -10.22
C VAL A 39 -0.52 -5.84 -8.86
N ASN A 40 0.76 -6.19 -8.77
CA ASN A 40 1.54 -6.01 -7.55
C ASN A 40 1.94 -4.53 -7.40
N ARG A 41 1.67 -3.97 -6.22
CA ARG A 41 1.96 -2.61 -5.78
C ARG A 41 2.85 -2.67 -4.55
N THR A 42 3.58 -1.59 -4.27
CA THR A 42 4.51 -1.54 -3.12
C THR A 42 4.18 -0.40 -2.18
N ILE A 43 4.28 -0.64 -0.88
CA ILE A 43 4.35 0.40 0.16
C ILE A 43 5.77 0.37 0.72
N ASP A 44 6.53 1.40 0.38
CA ASP A 44 7.93 1.59 0.74
C ASP A 44 8.08 2.29 2.11
N ASP A 45 9.11 1.96 2.89
CA ASP A 45 9.33 2.54 4.22
C ASP A 45 9.43 4.08 4.21
N GLN A 46 9.98 4.66 3.14
CA GLN A 46 10.40 6.05 3.06
C GLN A 46 9.69 6.83 1.96
N PHE A 47 9.31 6.16 0.87
CA PHE A 47 8.64 6.72 -0.29
C PHE A 47 7.15 6.35 -0.36
N GLY A 48 6.68 5.49 0.55
CA GLY A 48 5.29 5.15 0.76
C GLY A 48 4.68 4.31 -0.36
N ASP A 49 3.35 4.33 -0.41
CA ASP A 49 2.59 3.61 -1.40
C ASP A 49 2.86 4.09 -2.83
N SER A 50 3.10 3.14 -3.73
CA SER A 50 3.44 3.35 -5.13
C SER A 50 2.40 4.14 -5.94
N VAL A 51 1.13 4.10 -5.52
CA VAL A 51 -0.02 4.75 -6.20
C VAL A 51 -0.36 6.09 -5.54
N THR A 52 -0.63 6.06 -4.23
CA THR A 52 -1.16 7.19 -3.44
C THR A 52 -0.08 8.06 -2.79
N ARG A 53 1.16 7.57 -2.69
CA ARG A 53 2.27 8.18 -1.94
C ARG A 53 2.02 8.34 -0.44
N GLN A 54 1.03 7.62 0.10
CA GLN A 54 0.82 7.56 1.54
C GLN A 54 1.99 6.82 2.21
N LEU A 55 2.66 7.49 3.15
CA LEU A 55 3.72 6.89 3.96
C LEU A 55 3.11 5.96 5.03
N PRO A 56 3.84 4.92 5.47
CA PRO A 56 3.53 4.21 6.70
C PRO A 56 3.49 5.17 7.89
N SER A 57 2.58 4.92 8.84
CA SER A 57 2.57 5.60 10.13
C SER A 57 3.49 4.84 11.10
N TYR A 58 4.41 5.55 11.73
CA TYR A 58 5.36 4.99 12.70
C TYR A 58 5.06 5.54 14.09
N GLN A 59 4.81 4.68 15.07
CA GLN A 59 4.49 5.08 16.44
C GLN A 59 5.33 4.33 17.50
N PRO A 60 5.65 4.96 18.64
CA PRO A 60 5.45 6.39 18.93
C PRO A 60 6.47 7.28 18.20
N ASP A 61 6.11 8.55 18.00
CA ASP A 61 6.98 9.57 17.42
C ASP A 61 8.36 9.63 18.12
N GLY A 62 9.42 9.81 17.34
CA GLY A 62 10.79 9.93 17.86
C GLY A 62 11.43 8.64 18.38
N LYS A 63 10.76 7.48 18.23
CA LYS A 63 11.34 6.15 18.51
C LYS A 63 11.71 5.35 17.25
N TRP A 64 11.73 6.00 16.10
CA TRP A 64 12.05 5.42 14.79
C TRP A 64 13.12 6.25 14.09
N ALA A 65 13.95 5.59 13.28
CA ALA A 65 15.00 6.24 12.50
C ALA A 65 15.03 5.70 11.06
N GLN A 66 15.26 6.58 10.09
CA GLN A 66 15.60 6.17 8.72
C GLN A 66 17.04 5.64 8.72
N GLY A 67 17.19 4.31 8.72
CA GLY A 67 18.45 3.63 8.98
C GLY A 67 19.55 3.91 7.96
N SER A 68 19.18 4.17 6.69
CA SER A 68 20.13 4.58 5.64
C SER A 68 20.87 5.89 5.96
N GLN A 69 20.25 6.77 6.76
CA GLN A 69 20.76 8.09 7.15
C GLN A 69 21.18 8.17 8.63
N CYS A 70 20.90 7.13 9.43
CA CYS A 70 21.11 7.12 10.87
C CYS A 70 22.56 6.79 11.24
N SER A 71 23.43 7.80 11.32
CA SER A 71 24.84 7.64 11.71
C SER A 71 25.06 7.11 13.13
N GLY A 72 24.05 7.22 14.01
CA GLY A 72 24.07 6.67 15.37
C GLY A 72 23.43 5.27 15.52
N CYS A 73 22.78 4.75 14.47
CA CYS A 73 22.18 3.41 14.52
C CYS A 73 23.28 2.36 14.34
N ALA A 74 23.18 1.24 15.07
CA ALA A 74 24.18 0.16 14.99
C ALA A 74 24.16 -0.53 13.62
N LEU A 75 23.01 -0.56 12.95
CA LEU A 75 22.83 -1.02 11.58
C LEU A 75 22.53 0.21 10.72
N ASN A 76 23.44 0.55 9.82
CA ASN A 76 23.40 1.76 9.01
C ASN A 76 24.10 1.54 7.66
N SER A 77 24.13 2.55 6.80
CA SER A 77 24.71 2.47 5.45
C SER A 77 26.22 2.14 5.38
N THR A 78 26.95 2.06 6.51
CA THR A 78 28.34 1.57 6.56
C THR A 78 28.46 0.05 6.68
N ASN A 79 27.42 -0.64 7.13
CA ASN A 79 27.43 -2.11 7.33
C ASN A 79 26.23 -2.83 6.69
N ILE A 80 25.23 -2.10 6.20
CA ILE A 80 24.15 -2.58 5.35
C ILE A 80 24.48 -2.34 3.87
N ALA A 81 24.41 -3.40 3.06
CA ALA A 81 24.63 -3.33 1.62
C ALA A 81 23.41 -2.70 0.92
N LEU A 82 23.44 -1.37 0.72
CA LEU A 82 22.33 -0.61 0.11
C LEU A 82 21.85 -1.11 -1.26
N SER A 83 22.63 -1.93 -1.98
CA SER A 83 22.22 -2.55 -3.24
C SER A 83 21.21 -3.69 -3.09
N GLU A 84 21.08 -4.26 -1.90
CA GLU A 84 20.20 -5.41 -1.58
C GLU A 84 18.88 -4.98 -0.90
N VAL A 85 18.76 -3.69 -0.58
CA VAL A 85 17.65 -3.06 0.16
C VAL A 85 16.70 -2.37 -0.82
N PHE A 86 15.39 -2.52 -0.65
CA PHE A 86 14.42 -1.88 -1.53
C PHE A 86 14.50 -0.37 -1.39
N SER A 87 14.48 0.34 -2.51
CA SER A 87 14.74 1.80 -2.61
C SER A 87 15.99 2.35 -1.90
N ARG A 88 16.86 1.49 -1.34
CA ARG A 88 18.03 1.81 -0.50
C ARG A 88 17.69 2.42 0.87
N THR A 89 16.48 2.20 1.38
CA THR A 89 15.97 2.79 2.63
C THR A 89 15.39 1.72 3.55
N TRP A 90 15.34 1.99 4.86
CA TRP A 90 14.62 1.15 5.82
C TRP A 90 14.33 1.96 7.09
N HIS A 91 13.22 1.64 7.77
CA HIS A 91 12.92 2.19 9.09
C HIS A 91 13.38 1.24 10.19
N ASP A 92 14.30 1.74 11.02
CA ASP A 92 14.89 1.08 12.17
C ASP A 92 14.12 1.48 13.45
N SER A 93 13.78 0.49 14.27
CA SER A 93 13.48 0.71 15.68
C SER A 93 13.85 -0.51 16.51
N ILE A 94 14.24 -0.25 17.76
CA ILE A 94 14.35 -1.26 18.82
C ILE A 94 13.31 -0.95 19.91
N CYS A 95 12.63 -1.99 20.39
CA CYS A 95 11.74 -1.94 21.56
C CYS A 95 12.40 -2.70 22.71
N HIS A 96 12.55 -2.06 23.87
CA HIS A 96 12.99 -2.74 25.09
C HIS A 96 11.80 -3.08 26.01
N PRO A 97 11.93 -4.10 26.88
CA PRO A 97 10.86 -4.45 27.83
C PRO A 97 10.50 -3.27 28.73
N GLY A 98 9.20 -2.94 28.78
CA GLY A 98 8.68 -1.81 29.55
C GLY A 98 8.66 -0.46 28.82
N GLU A 99 9.14 -0.39 27.57
CA GLU A 99 8.86 0.75 26.70
C GLU A 99 7.47 0.65 26.04
N PRO A 100 6.92 1.76 25.50
CA PRO A 100 5.74 1.70 24.63
C PRO A 100 6.00 0.87 23.37
N ASP A 101 5.01 0.09 22.94
CA ASP A 101 5.00 -0.69 21.70
C ASP A 101 5.53 0.13 20.52
N ARG A 102 6.29 -0.53 19.64
CA ARG A 102 6.56 0.02 18.30
C ARG A 102 5.51 -0.49 17.35
N VAL A 103 4.84 0.41 16.64
CA VAL A 103 3.78 0.08 15.68
C VAL A 103 4.07 0.75 14.34
N ILE A 104 3.99 -0.02 13.26
CA ILE A 104 3.88 0.47 11.89
C ILE A 104 2.44 0.22 11.45
N SER A 105 1.72 1.24 11.00
CA SER A 105 0.37 1.11 10.47
C SER A 105 0.31 1.57 9.01
N VAL A 106 -0.27 0.74 8.14
CA VAL A 106 -0.54 1.07 6.73
C VAL A 106 -2.00 0.79 6.38
N VAL A 107 -2.45 1.34 5.25
CA VAL A 107 -3.71 0.98 4.60
C VAL A 107 -3.45 0.67 3.14
N PHE A 108 -4.16 -0.31 2.59
CA PHE A 108 -4.11 -0.67 1.18
C PHE A 108 -5.46 -1.23 0.72
N ARG A 109 -5.65 -1.40 -0.59
CA ARG A 109 -6.74 -2.20 -1.15
C ARG A 109 -6.17 -3.31 -2.00
N GLY A 110 -6.51 -4.55 -1.69
CA GLY A 110 -6.02 -5.68 -2.49
C GLY A 110 -6.14 -7.05 -1.83
N THR A 111 -6.02 -8.08 -2.67
CA THR A 111 -6.33 -9.48 -2.33
C THR A 111 -5.15 -10.26 -1.74
N ALA A 112 -3.99 -9.65 -1.57
CA ALA A 112 -2.80 -10.27 -0.97
C ALA A 112 -1.88 -9.20 -0.36
N ALA A 113 -1.09 -9.59 0.63
CA ALA A 113 -0.07 -8.76 1.27
C ALA A 113 1.15 -9.59 1.73
N HIS A 114 2.34 -9.11 1.41
CA HIS A 114 3.64 -9.68 1.79
C HIS A 114 4.49 -8.58 2.45
N VAL A 115 4.97 -8.80 3.67
CA VAL A 115 5.81 -7.84 4.41
C VAL A 115 7.26 -8.27 4.33
N PHE A 116 8.15 -7.37 3.92
CA PHE A 116 9.57 -7.62 3.78
C PHE A 116 10.39 -6.75 4.75
N ASN A 117 11.28 -7.42 5.49
CA ASN A 117 12.23 -6.78 6.40
C ASN A 117 13.67 -7.18 6.05
N LEU A 118 14.62 -6.39 6.53
CA LEU A 118 15.98 -6.84 6.78
C LEU A 118 15.99 -7.61 8.10
N ILE A 119 16.68 -8.75 8.16
CA ILE A 119 16.81 -9.55 9.39
C ILE A 119 18.29 -9.67 9.75
N ALA A 120 18.67 -9.07 10.87
CA ALA A 120 20.05 -9.07 11.35
C ALA A 120 20.32 -10.24 12.30
N ASN A 121 21.45 -10.93 12.08
CA ASN A 121 22.02 -11.84 13.08
C ASN A 121 22.83 -11.04 14.11
N ASP A 122 23.75 -11.67 14.85
CA ASP A 122 24.56 -10.98 15.86
C ASP A 122 25.59 -10.02 15.25
N PHE A 123 25.49 -8.73 15.59
CA PHE A 123 26.43 -7.67 15.18
C PHE A 123 27.34 -7.17 16.31
N GLY A 124 27.14 -7.64 17.55
CA GLY A 124 27.85 -7.14 18.74
C GLY A 124 27.43 -5.73 19.18
N GLY A 125 27.22 -5.54 20.47
CA GLY A 125 26.89 -4.22 21.05
C GLY A 125 25.47 -3.69 20.76
N VAL A 126 24.68 -4.41 19.96
CA VAL A 126 23.24 -4.16 19.71
C VAL A 126 22.45 -5.45 19.85
N SER A 127 21.20 -5.37 20.29
CA SER A 127 20.29 -6.52 20.35
C SER A 127 19.55 -6.63 19.01
N THR A 128 19.70 -7.77 18.33
CA THR A 128 19.11 -8.05 17.02
C THR A 128 17.99 -9.10 16.94
N PRO A 129 17.45 -9.72 18.02
CA PRO A 129 16.24 -10.54 17.90
C PRO A 129 15.10 -9.74 17.29
N SER A 130 14.23 -10.39 16.52
CA SER A 130 13.04 -9.75 15.96
C SER A 130 11.81 -10.56 16.34
N ASN A 131 10.88 -9.95 17.06
CA ASN A 131 9.63 -10.53 17.53
C ASN A 131 8.49 -9.59 17.18
N LEU A 132 7.74 -9.95 16.14
CA LEU A 132 6.72 -9.12 15.51
C LEU A 132 5.38 -9.84 15.56
N THR A 133 4.31 -9.08 15.78
CA THR A 133 2.93 -9.51 15.56
C THR A 133 2.30 -8.70 14.43
N PHE A 134 1.40 -9.35 13.69
CA PHE A 134 0.73 -8.75 12.54
C PHE A 134 -0.77 -8.75 12.77
N SER A 135 -1.40 -7.59 12.65
CA SER A 135 -2.84 -7.45 12.69
C SER A 135 -3.38 -6.95 11.36
N LEU A 136 -4.48 -7.52 10.90
CA LEU A 136 -5.24 -7.07 9.73
C LEU A 136 -6.66 -6.76 10.23
N ASP A 137 -7.17 -5.57 9.94
CA ASP A 137 -8.52 -5.13 10.30
C ASP A 137 -8.88 -5.38 11.78
N ASN A 138 -7.91 -5.00 12.63
CA ASN A 138 -7.91 -5.15 14.08
C ASN A 138 -7.87 -6.60 14.61
N GLU A 139 -7.78 -7.63 13.76
CA GLU A 139 -7.60 -9.03 14.15
C GLU A 139 -6.13 -9.46 14.05
N LEU A 140 -5.65 -10.25 15.03
CA LEU A 140 -4.29 -10.81 15.00
C LEU A 140 -4.20 -11.96 13.99
N VAL A 141 -3.48 -11.74 12.90
CA VAL A 141 -3.37 -12.67 11.75
C VAL A 141 -2.04 -13.41 11.67
N GLY A 142 -1.03 -13.01 12.45
CA GLY A 142 0.25 -13.73 12.47
C GLY A 142 1.27 -13.20 13.47
N ALA A 143 2.40 -13.89 13.53
CA ALA A 143 3.59 -13.47 14.25
C ALA A 143 4.87 -13.98 13.55
N PHE A 144 5.98 -13.29 13.75
CA PHE A 144 7.30 -13.65 13.26
C PHE A 144 8.31 -13.58 14.40
N LEU A 145 9.18 -14.58 14.51
CA LEU A 145 10.26 -14.64 15.50
C LEU A 145 11.59 -15.01 14.82
N HIS A 146 12.60 -14.17 15.00
CA HIS A 146 13.99 -14.44 14.66
C HIS A 146 14.87 -14.37 15.91
N GLU A 147 15.52 -15.49 16.21
CA GLU A 147 16.63 -15.55 17.17
C GLU A 147 17.96 -15.42 16.40
N PRO A 148 18.82 -14.43 16.73
CA PRO A 148 20.07 -14.19 16.00
C PRO A 148 21.05 -15.35 16.12
N VAL A 149 21.69 -15.75 15.03
CA VAL A 149 22.81 -16.69 15.11
C VAL A 149 24.01 -16.00 15.79
N PRO A 150 24.52 -16.50 16.94
CA PRO A 150 25.59 -15.84 17.68
C PRO A 150 26.90 -15.78 16.89
N ASN A 151 27.67 -14.69 17.06
CA ASN A 151 28.93 -14.42 16.35
C ASN A 151 28.80 -14.36 14.82
N ARG A 152 27.60 -14.20 14.27
CA ARG A 152 27.35 -14.16 12.83
C ARG A 152 26.98 -12.74 12.37
N ASN A 153 27.99 -11.94 12.08
CA ASN A 153 27.83 -10.60 11.51
C ASN A 153 27.33 -10.70 10.04
N SER A 154 26.00 -10.83 9.87
CA SER A 154 25.34 -10.88 8.56
C SER A 154 23.86 -10.48 8.64
N VAL A 155 23.41 -9.68 7.66
CA VAL A 155 21.99 -9.38 7.43
C VAL A 155 21.44 -10.22 6.29
N MET A 156 20.20 -10.64 6.44
CA MET A 156 19.39 -11.30 5.41
C MET A 156 18.40 -10.26 4.86
N PHE A 157 18.43 -10.06 3.54
CA PHE A 157 17.63 -9.04 2.85
C PHE A 157 16.32 -9.61 2.31
N GLN A 158 15.33 -8.76 2.06
CA GLN A 158 14.06 -9.12 1.44
C GLN A 158 13.41 -10.36 2.09
N GLN A 159 13.46 -10.45 3.43
CA GLN A 159 12.89 -11.58 4.16
C GLN A 159 11.39 -11.35 4.35
N ALA A 160 10.58 -12.24 3.77
CA ALA A 160 9.14 -12.24 3.97
C ALA A 160 8.83 -12.64 5.42
N VAL A 161 8.44 -11.66 6.25
CA VAL A 161 8.09 -11.87 7.67
C VAL A 161 6.60 -12.12 7.88
N TYR A 162 5.77 -11.72 6.91
CA TYR A 162 4.34 -12.04 6.82
C TYR A 162 3.96 -12.24 5.36
N VAL A 163 3.07 -13.21 5.11
CA VAL A 163 2.51 -13.51 3.79
C VAL A 163 1.04 -13.88 3.97
N ASN A 164 0.16 -13.25 3.20
CA ASN A 164 -1.22 -13.66 3.04
C ASN A 164 -1.63 -13.45 1.58
N GLU A 165 -2.06 -14.52 0.91
CA GLU A 165 -2.38 -14.56 -0.53
C GLU A 165 -3.89 -14.67 -0.79
N SER A 166 -4.73 -14.56 0.25
CA SER A 166 -6.17 -14.83 0.21
C SER A 166 -6.94 -13.81 1.05
N LEU A 167 -6.87 -12.54 0.66
CA LEU A 167 -7.71 -11.45 1.16
C LEU A 167 -8.85 -11.17 0.16
N ASP A 168 -9.95 -10.61 0.65
CA ASP A 168 -11.00 -10.05 -0.19
C ASP A 168 -10.51 -8.75 -0.89
N ASP A 169 -11.11 -8.32 -1.99
CA ASP A 169 -10.73 -7.05 -2.67
C ASP A 169 -11.38 -5.84 -1.96
N GLU A 170 -10.96 -5.60 -0.72
CA GLU A 170 -11.46 -4.51 0.11
C GLU A 170 -10.32 -3.63 0.65
N ASN A 171 -10.68 -2.53 1.31
CA ASN A 171 -9.72 -1.65 1.98
C ASN A 171 -9.31 -2.28 3.30
N HIS A 172 -8.05 -2.71 3.40
CA HIS A 172 -7.46 -3.28 4.60
C HIS A 172 -6.66 -2.25 5.38
N SER A 173 -6.74 -2.35 6.70
CA SER A 173 -5.82 -1.76 7.66
C SER A 173 -4.86 -2.83 8.18
N PHE A 174 -3.56 -2.53 8.20
CA PHE A 174 -2.54 -3.50 8.59
C PHE A 174 -1.56 -2.88 9.59
N GLU A 175 -1.34 -3.57 10.72
CA GLU A 175 -0.35 -3.20 11.72
C GLU A 175 0.76 -4.24 11.83
N ILE A 176 2.01 -3.77 11.84
CA ILE A 176 3.16 -4.51 12.34
C ILE A 176 3.44 -3.98 13.74
N ARG A 177 3.40 -4.84 14.75
CA ARG A 177 3.60 -4.46 16.16
C ARG A 177 4.77 -5.22 16.77
N MET A 178 5.52 -4.52 17.60
CA MET A 178 6.65 -5.06 18.35
C MET A 178 6.49 -4.72 19.84
N ASN A 179 6.16 -5.75 20.61
CA ASN A 179 5.99 -5.76 22.06
C ASN A 179 6.54 -7.10 22.57
N GLY A 180 7.19 -7.12 23.74
CA GLY A 180 7.61 -8.38 24.34
C GLY A 180 8.40 -8.27 25.65
N PRO A 181 8.66 -9.42 26.30
CA PRO A 181 9.47 -9.50 27.52
C PRO A 181 10.98 -9.42 27.25
N THR A 182 11.40 -9.45 25.99
CA THR A 182 12.80 -9.34 25.53
C THR A 182 12.95 -8.15 24.58
N PRO A 183 14.16 -7.58 24.43
CA PRO A 183 14.41 -6.58 23.39
C PRO A 183 14.14 -7.16 22.00
N SER A 184 13.53 -6.36 21.14
CA SER A 184 13.25 -6.73 19.75
C SER A 184 13.59 -5.58 18.81
N LEU A 185 14.14 -5.92 17.66
CA LEU A 185 14.56 -5.05 16.56
C LEU A 185 13.62 -5.24 15.36
N ILE A 186 13.29 -4.14 14.69
CA ILE A 186 12.67 -4.14 13.36
C ILE A 186 13.49 -3.28 12.41
N LEU A 187 13.68 -3.78 11.19
CA LEU A 187 14.31 -3.09 10.07
C LEU A 187 13.35 -3.22 8.88
N PHE A 188 12.32 -2.39 8.87
CA PHE A 188 11.22 -2.47 7.90
C PHE A 188 11.65 -1.87 6.56
N ASP A 189 11.44 -2.62 5.47
CA ASP A 189 11.91 -2.30 4.12
C ASP A 189 10.71 -1.93 3.23
N PHE A 190 9.78 -2.87 2.99
CA PHE A 190 8.59 -2.62 2.18
C PHE A 190 7.49 -3.67 2.37
N ILE A 191 6.28 -3.35 1.89
CA ILE A 191 5.16 -4.28 1.70
C ILE A 191 4.87 -4.39 0.21
N VAL A 192 4.56 -5.60 -0.26
CA VAL A 192 3.93 -5.82 -1.57
C VAL A 192 2.47 -6.21 -1.35
N TYR A 193 1.54 -5.56 -2.05
CA TYR A 193 0.14 -5.97 -2.07
C TYR A 193 -0.37 -6.12 -3.50
N THR A 194 -1.41 -6.94 -3.70
CA THR A 194 -1.98 -7.20 -5.03
C THR A 194 -3.28 -6.45 -5.22
N SER A 195 -3.30 -5.40 -6.04
CA SER A 195 -4.55 -4.69 -6.42
C SER A 195 -5.24 -5.37 -7.60
N ILE A 196 -6.57 -5.23 -7.67
CA ILE A 196 -7.34 -5.58 -8.87
C ILE A 196 -7.61 -4.29 -9.65
N ASP A 197 -6.91 -4.12 -10.77
CA ASP A 197 -7.18 -3.05 -11.73
C ASP A 197 -8.28 -3.54 -12.69
N SER A 198 -9.46 -2.91 -12.66
CA SER A 198 -10.52 -3.14 -13.66
C SER A 198 -10.39 -2.15 -14.81
N ASP A 199 -10.39 -2.65 -16.05
CA ASP A 199 -10.47 -1.82 -17.26
C ASP A 199 -11.87 -1.23 -17.42
N GLU A 200 -12.25 -0.29 -16.54
CA GLU A 200 -13.45 0.52 -16.75
C GLU A 200 -13.18 1.48 -17.91
N SER A 201 -13.62 1.10 -19.12
CA SER A 201 -13.47 1.93 -20.31
C SER A 201 -14.24 3.24 -20.13
N SER A 202 -13.50 4.30 -19.80
CA SER A 202 -14.02 5.64 -19.46
C SER A 202 -14.72 6.29 -20.65
N THR A 203 -15.98 5.91 -20.86
CA THR A 203 -16.84 6.46 -21.91
C THR A 203 -17.34 7.83 -21.48
N SER A 204 -16.44 8.81 -21.55
CA SER A 204 -16.72 10.21 -21.25
C SER A 204 -17.85 10.74 -22.15
N PRO A 205 -18.95 11.28 -21.61
CA PRO A 205 -19.96 11.96 -22.42
C PRO A 205 -19.35 13.24 -23.00
N SER A 206 -19.08 13.25 -24.31
CA SER A 206 -18.65 14.44 -25.03
C SER A 206 -19.81 15.44 -25.14
N ASN A 207 -19.95 16.30 -24.13
CA ASN A 207 -21.03 17.26 -24.05
C ASN A 207 -20.77 18.43 -25.02
N SER A 208 -21.14 18.25 -26.29
CA SER A 208 -20.97 19.24 -27.35
C SER A 208 -22.03 20.34 -27.27
N SER A 209 -21.76 21.41 -26.51
CA SER A 209 -22.51 22.66 -26.58
C SER A 209 -21.98 23.54 -27.73
N ASN A 210 -22.84 23.80 -28.70
CA ASN A 210 -22.56 24.66 -29.86
C ASN A 210 -23.42 25.93 -29.80
N THR A 211 -23.00 26.99 -30.50
CA THR A 211 -23.60 28.36 -30.57
C THR A 211 -23.27 29.31 -29.39
N SER A 212 -22.98 30.61 -29.58
CA SER A 212 -22.60 31.35 -30.81
C SER A 212 -21.99 32.74 -30.51
N ASN A 213 -21.12 33.20 -31.41
CA ASN A 213 -20.40 34.49 -31.46
C ASN A 213 -21.11 35.77 -30.94
N ALA A 214 -20.35 36.63 -30.23
CA ALA A 214 -20.09 38.04 -30.62
C ALA A 214 -18.85 38.60 -29.84
N PRO A 215 -18.09 39.58 -30.38
CA PRO A 215 -16.71 39.86 -29.93
C PRO A 215 -16.53 41.13 -29.08
N SER A 216 -15.38 41.26 -28.37
CA SER A 216 -14.42 42.38 -28.57
C SER A 216 -13.19 42.36 -27.63
N GLN A 217 -12.01 42.44 -28.27
CA GLN A 217 -10.80 43.20 -27.88
C GLN A 217 -10.05 42.92 -26.56
N CYS A 218 -8.78 42.49 -26.70
CA CYS A 218 -7.70 42.75 -25.73
C CYS A 218 -7.19 44.20 -25.88
N PRO A 219 -6.51 44.78 -24.87
CA PRO A 219 -5.05 44.63 -24.82
C PRO A 219 -4.39 44.58 -23.42
N PHE A 220 -3.27 43.86 -23.31
CA PHE A 220 -2.19 44.12 -22.32
C PHE A 220 -1.44 45.43 -22.71
N PRO A 221 -0.53 46.03 -21.89
CA PRO A 221 0.10 45.55 -20.64
C PRO A 221 0.15 46.59 -19.48
N HIS A 222 0.65 46.19 -18.29
CA HIS A 222 1.81 46.79 -17.58
C HIS A 222 1.93 46.39 -16.10
N LEU A 223 3.16 46.08 -15.68
CA LEU A 223 3.63 46.20 -14.29
C LEU A 223 4.16 47.64 -14.10
N PRO A 224 4.04 48.27 -12.92
CA PRO A 224 5.27 48.55 -12.15
C PRO A 224 5.15 48.62 -10.60
N SER A 225 6.29 48.36 -9.96
CA SER A 225 6.84 49.02 -8.75
C SER A 225 6.23 48.86 -7.34
N GLN A 226 7.13 48.40 -6.46
CA GLN A 226 7.24 48.70 -5.02
C GLN A 226 7.18 50.23 -4.73
N PRO A 227 6.75 50.64 -3.53
CA PRO A 227 7.76 51.18 -2.61
C PRO A 227 7.61 50.69 -1.17
N SER A 228 8.71 50.83 -0.43
CA SER A 228 8.85 50.49 0.99
C SER A 228 8.08 51.45 1.90
N ASP A 229 7.71 51.00 3.09
CA ASP A 229 7.65 51.90 4.25
C ASP A 229 8.34 51.24 5.47
N SER A 230 8.93 52.07 6.32
CA SER A 230 9.80 51.68 7.41
C SER A 230 9.32 52.29 8.72
N THR A 231 9.21 51.49 9.78
CA THR A 231 9.24 52.06 11.14
C THR A 231 9.93 51.11 12.11
N ARG A 232 10.47 51.71 13.19
CA ARG A 232 11.69 51.29 13.87
C ARG A 232 11.49 51.26 15.38
N SER A 233 12.41 50.56 16.07
CA SER A 233 12.65 50.58 17.52
C SER A 233 11.66 49.78 18.38
N ALA A 234 12.07 49.18 19.51
CA ALA A 234 13.39 49.15 20.15
C ALA A 234 13.68 47.85 20.92
N GLN A 235 14.96 47.52 21.05
CA GLN A 235 15.52 46.56 22.00
C GLN A 235 15.92 47.29 23.30
N PRO A 236 15.83 46.64 24.48
CA PRO A 236 17.01 46.44 25.34
C PRO A 236 17.04 45.02 25.94
N SER A 237 18.11 44.24 25.81
CA SER A 237 19.43 44.35 26.47
C SER A 237 19.44 43.92 27.96
N ALA A 238 20.26 42.92 28.28
CA ALA A 238 20.38 42.27 29.59
C ALA A 238 21.37 42.98 30.56
N PRO A 239 21.35 42.65 31.87
CA PRO A 239 22.37 43.07 32.83
C PRO A 239 23.23 41.93 33.44
N ILE A 240 24.38 42.33 34.00
CA ILE A 240 25.35 41.56 34.78
C ILE A 240 25.38 42.16 36.21
N GLY A 241 25.59 41.45 37.33
CA GLY A 241 25.91 40.02 37.54
C GLY A 241 27.07 39.86 38.54
N THR A 242 26.84 39.24 39.70
CA THR A 242 27.80 39.25 40.85
C THR A 242 27.83 37.95 41.67
N ILE A 243 28.88 37.82 42.50
CA ILE A 243 29.37 36.61 43.19
C ILE A 243 29.34 36.79 44.72
N VAL A 244 28.94 35.76 45.49
CA VAL A 244 29.31 35.38 46.90
C VAL A 244 28.67 33.99 47.15
N GLY A 245 29.18 33.01 47.92
CA GLY A 245 30.47 32.86 48.64
C GLY A 245 30.31 32.07 49.97
N GLY A 246 30.81 30.82 50.03
CA GLY A 246 30.96 29.99 51.27
C GLY A 246 29.69 29.29 51.80
N SER A 247 29.74 28.37 52.77
CA SER A 247 30.80 27.43 53.24
C SER A 247 30.25 26.50 54.35
N SER A 248 30.72 25.23 54.39
CA SER A 248 30.76 24.31 55.55
C SER A 248 29.50 24.05 56.42
N SER A 249 29.02 22.80 56.38
CA SER A 249 28.74 21.94 57.56
C SER A 249 28.68 20.48 57.12
#